data_AF-A0A6H0XQC6-F1
#
_entry.id   AF-A0A6H0XQC6-F1
#
_cell.length_a   1.000
_cell.length_b   1.000
_cell.length_c   1.000
_cell.angle_alpha   90.00
_cell.angle_beta   90.00
_cell.angle_gamma   90.00
#
_symmetry.space_group_name_H-M   'P 1'
#
loop_
_entity.id
_entity.type
_entity.pdbx_description
1 polymer ?
#
loop_
_entity_poly.entity_id
_entity_poly.type
_entity_poly.pdbx_seq_one_letter_code
_entity_poly.pdbx_strand_id
1 'polypeptide(L)'
;MDTLLTFENSFDAYMNHYVSNSWQPADPRKIWHIIYDVPQQQIANVTALASQRGAGLLEITSGIQPNPYNILSNDTYIKACMDAVAGGQPAVAATAVPYGGIVGISAPEGLRTKAVDYTSVTINWSLVSNATAYAVYLDGVKTLDLPSTSQVTVGMLTPGTSHDLTVKAISESLVESLDSNAVTVATPALPNGRSVVNVNATVTFNLSIFSADVLVPYAFVRLYIQAQDGAIGWPINYTPTNYIMVNYMIEGTTLFMYSGTAPGMTWSWVPIDQAAITIAGYHYTWQVPMGTSKADTSKFIVQTQGYDPAVNVFVPCPVAGGLDGNGRYCG
;
A
#
# COMPACT_ATOMS: atom_id res chain seq x y z
N MET A 1 18.23 3.48 -10.55
CA MET A 1 18.42 2.46 -9.51
C MET A 1 17.99 3.07 -8.19
N ASP A 2 17.11 2.38 -7.48
CA ASP A 2 16.48 2.87 -6.26
C ASP A 2 17.47 2.85 -5.09
N THR A 3 17.14 3.62 -4.05
CA THR A 3 17.84 3.57 -2.77
C THR A 3 17.42 2.32 -2.02
N LEU A 4 18.39 1.57 -1.48
CA LEU A 4 18.15 0.37 -0.69
C LEU A 4 18.46 0.63 0.78
N LEU A 5 17.46 0.46 1.64
CA LEU A 5 17.61 0.42 3.09
C LEU A 5 18.21 -0.93 3.50
N THR A 6 19.42 -0.93 4.05
CA THR A 6 20.13 -2.16 4.46
C THR A 6 20.31 -2.28 5.96
N PHE A 7 19.99 -1.24 6.73
CA PHE A 7 19.98 -1.28 8.19
C PHE A 7 18.91 -0.34 8.74
N GLU A 8 18.07 -0.85 9.63
CA GLU A 8 17.16 -0.06 10.46
C GLU A 8 17.04 -0.70 11.85
N ASN A 9 17.66 -0.09 12.87
CA ASN A 9 17.58 -0.57 14.26
C ASN A 9 18.12 0.46 15.28
N SER A 10 18.13 0.09 16.56
CA SER A 10 18.66 0.92 17.65
C SER A 10 20.17 1.17 17.52
N PHE A 11 20.65 2.21 18.19
CA PHE A 11 22.06 2.52 18.36
C PHE A 11 22.84 1.31 18.90
N ASP A 12 22.33 0.64 19.94
CA ASP A 12 22.97 -0.55 20.49
C ASP A 12 23.12 -1.67 19.46
N ALA A 13 22.06 -1.96 18.70
CA ALA A 13 22.10 -2.94 17.62
C ALA A 13 23.10 -2.54 16.53
N TYR A 14 23.17 -1.25 16.20
CA TYR A 14 24.14 -0.76 15.23
C TYR A 14 25.58 -0.91 15.73
N MET A 15 25.85 -0.65 16.99
CA MET A 15 27.21 -0.74 17.54
C MET A 15 27.66 -2.20 17.72
N ASN A 16 26.78 -3.06 18.23
CA ASN A 16 27.15 -4.36 18.77
C ASN A 16 26.64 -5.57 17.96
N HIS A 17 25.64 -5.38 17.08
CA HIS A 17 24.93 -6.48 16.41
C HIS A 17 24.78 -6.26 14.89
N TYR A 18 25.56 -5.36 14.30
CA TYR A 18 25.53 -5.10 12.87
C TYR A 18 25.99 -6.32 12.06
N VAL A 19 25.23 -6.65 11.01
CA VAL A 19 25.57 -7.67 10.02
C VAL A 19 25.77 -6.99 8.67
N SER A 20 26.94 -7.18 8.06
CA SER A 20 27.26 -6.59 6.76
C SER A 20 26.53 -7.30 5.62
N ASN A 21 26.25 -6.56 4.54
CA ASN A 21 25.80 -7.14 3.28
C ASN A 21 26.81 -8.19 2.79
N SER A 22 26.31 -9.31 2.26
CA SER A 22 27.13 -10.37 1.65
C SER A 22 27.59 -10.05 0.23
N TRP A 23 27.25 -8.86 -0.27
CA TRP A 23 27.46 -8.40 -1.64
C TRP A 23 27.98 -6.95 -1.64
N GLN A 24 28.62 -6.56 -2.73
CA GLN A 24 29.16 -5.21 -2.92
C GLN A 24 28.18 -4.37 -3.77
N PRO A 25 27.74 -3.19 -3.30
CA PRO A 25 26.83 -2.34 -4.07
C PRO A 25 27.50 -1.78 -5.31
N ALA A 26 26.78 -1.79 -6.44
CA ALA A 26 27.22 -1.14 -7.67
C ALA A 26 27.28 0.40 -7.53
N ASP A 27 26.42 0.98 -6.70
CA ASP A 27 26.47 2.39 -6.29
C ASP A 27 26.33 2.49 -4.76
N PRO A 28 27.44 2.66 -4.01
CA PRO A 28 27.39 2.74 -2.55
C PRO A 28 26.61 3.97 -2.04
N ARG A 29 26.41 5.00 -2.88
CA ARG A 29 25.63 6.19 -2.53
C ARG A 29 24.14 5.89 -2.33
N LYS A 30 23.67 4.72 -2.80
CA LYS A 30 22.27 4.28 -2.71
C LYS A 30 22.01 3.35 -1.53
N ILE A 31 23.02 3.10 -0.68
CA ILE A 31 22.86 2.29 0.52
C ILE A 31 22.47 3.18 1.69
N TRP A 32 21.33 2.89 2.31
CA TRP A 32 20.76 3.70 3.37
C TRP A 32 20.75 2.95 4.70
N HIS A 33 21.25 3.60 5.75
CA HIS A 33 21.11 3.16 7.14
C HIS A 33 20.24 4.15 7.92
N ILE A 34 19.34 3.63 8.76
CA ILE A 34 18.50 4.38 9.70
C ILE A 34 18.81 3.87 11.11
N ILE A 35 19.11 4.78 12.04
CA ILE A 35 19.55 4.42 13.39
C ILE A 35 18.82 5.28 14.42
N TYR A 36 18.06 4.64 15.31
CA TYR A 36 17.34 5.33 16.38
C TYR A 36 18.02 5.16 17.74
N ASP A 37 17.57 5.91 18.75
CA ASP A 37 18.16 5.92 20.10
C ASP A 37 19.66 6.30 20.11
N VAL A 38 20.11 7.16 19.19
CA VAL A 38 21.52 7.58 19.13
C VAL A 38 21.74 8.76 20.09
N PRO A 39 22.61 8.62 21.12
CA PRO A 39 22.95 9.74 22.00
C PRO A 39 23.65 10.84 21.21
N GLN A 40 23.35 12.11 21.51
CA GLN A 40 23.90 13.26 20.77
C GLN A 40 25.45 13.24 20.70
N GLN A 41 26.12 12.81 21.76
CA GLN A 41 27.59 12.73 21.81
C GLN A 41 28.17 11.62 20.92
N GLN A 42 27.34 10.68 20.46
CA GLN A 42 27.74 9.55 19.62
C GLN A 42 27.51 9.81 18.12
N ILE A 43 26.83 10.89 17.74
CA ILE A 43 26.49 11.18 16.34
C ILE A 43 27.74 11.15 15.43
N ALA A 44 28.84 11.77 15.84
CA ALA A 44 30.07 11.77 15.05
C ALA A 44 30.67 10.37 14.87
N ASN A 45 30.64 9.55 15.92
CA ASN A 45 31.13 8.18 15.89
C ASN A 45 30.27 7.29 14.97
N VAL A 46 28.94 7.39 15.12
CA VAL A 46 27.97 6.66 14.28
C VAL A 46 28.09 7.04 12.81
N THR A 47 28.26 8.34 12.53
CA THR A 47 28.41 8.85 11.16
C THR A 47 29.69 8.31 10.50
N ALA A 48 30.82 8.35 11.21
CA ALA A 48 32.07 7.78 10.72
C ALA A 48 31.96 6.27 10.48
N LEU A 49 31.32 5.55 11.41
CA LEU A 49 31.11 4.11 11.31
C LEU A 49 30.18 3.72 10.16
N ALA A 50 29.13 4.51 9.89
CA ALA A 50 28.24 4.30 8.75
C ALA A 50 28.96 4.44 7.41
N SER A 51 29.81 5.45 7.28
CA SER A 51 30.67 5.60 6.11
C SER A 51 31.60 4.39 5.91
N GLN A 52 32.24 3.90 6.98
CA GLN A 52 33.07 2.69 6.93
C GLN A 52 32.29 1.43 6.54
N ARG A 53 31.00 1.37 6.90
CA ARG A 53 30.09 0.26 6.56
C ARG A 53 29.47 0.38 5.17
N GLY A 54 29.84 1.42 4.41
CA GLY A 54 29.42 1.61 3.02
C GLY A 54 28.05 2.27 2.86
N ALA A 55 27.51 2.90 3.90
CA ALA A 55 26.28 3.68 3.79
C ALA A 55 26.54 4.99 3.03
N GLY A 56 25.76 5.22 1.98
CA GLY A 56 25.73 6.47 1.22
C GLY A 56 24.69 7.47 1.72
N LEU A 57 23.68 6.97 2.43
CA LEU A 57 22.63 7.75 3.08
C LEU A 57 22.55 7.31 4.55
N LEU A 58 22.36 8.28 5.43
CA LEU A 58 22.30 8.04 6.87
C LEU A 58 21.21 8.89 7.50
N GLU A 59 20.28 8.24 8.19
CA GLU A 59 19.32 8.89 9.06
C GLU A 59 19.61 8.49 10.51
N ILE A 60 19.66 9.48 11.40
CA ILE A 60 19.91 9.29 12.82
C ILE A 60 18.86 10.07 13.62
N THR A 61 18.31 9.46 14.67
CA THR A 61 17.38 10.12 15.59
C THR A 61 17.66 9.78 17.05
N SER A 62 17.29 10.70 17.94
CA SER A 62 17.24 10.48 19.40
C SER A 62 15.95 9.78 19.85
N GLY A 63 15.00 9.54 18.94
CA GLY A 63 13.72 8.91 19.25
C GLY A 63 13.88 7.45 19.68
N ILE A 64 12.92 6.97 20.46
CA ILE A 64 12.88 5.61 21.02
C ILE A 64 11.58 4.90 20.66
N GLN A 65 11.55 3.57 20.84
CA GLN A 65 10.35 2.75 20.64
C GLN A 65 9.19 3.19 21.57
N PRO A 66 7.91 3.00 21.19
CA PRO A 66 7.42 2.22 20.04
C PRO A 66 7.38 2.96 18.70
N ASN A 67 7.73 4.25 18.67
CA ASN A 67 7.74 5.04 17.44
C ASN A 67 8.87 6.08 17.51
N PRO A 68 10.07 5.76 17.04
CA PRO A 68 11.21 6.68 17.08
C PRO A 68 11.09 7.91 16.16
N TYR A 69 10.11 7.93 15.27
CA TYR A 69 10.01 8.88 14.15
C TYR A 69 8.87 9.91 14.34
N ASN A 70 8.17 9.87 15.46
CA ASN A 70 7.05 10.77 15.76
C ASN A 70 7.47 12.08 16.46
N ILE A 71 8.75 12.23 16.81
CA ILE A 71 9.29 13.39 17.52
C ILE A 71 10.50 13.90 16.75
N LEU A 72 10.46 15.18 16.38
CA LEU A 72 11.60 15.86 15.80
C LEU A 72 12.66 16.11 16.87
N SER A 73 13.90 15.69 16.62
CA SER A 73 15.03 16.00 17.49
C SER A 73 15.27 17.52 17.58
N ASN A 74 15.78 17.98 18.72
CA ASN A 74 15.99 19.41 18.97
C ASN A 74 17.11 20.01 18.08
N ASP A 75 17.17 21.35 18.01
CA ASP A 75 18.13 22.07 17.16
C ASP A 75 19.60 21.70 17.42
N THR A 76 19.99 21.49 18.67
CA THR A 76 21.37 21.11 19.02
C THR A 76 21.74 19.72 18.50
N TYR A 77 20.77 18.81 18.46
CA TYR A 77 20.94 17.48 17.92
C TYR A 77 21.05 17.51 16.40
N ILE A 78 20.11 18.19 15.73
CA ILE A 78 20.14 18.35 14.26
C ILE A 78 21.44 19.01 13.83
N LYS A 79 21.89 20.04 14.55
CA LYS A 79 23.18 20.69 14.28
C LYS A 79 24.35 19.72 14.44
N ALA A 80 24.36 18.88 15.47
CA ALA A 80 25.39 17.86 15.64
C ALA A 80 25.39 16.83 14.49
N CYS A 81 24.23 16.46 13.93
CA CYS A 81 24.15 15.64 12.71
C CYS A 81 24.77 16.34 11.50
N MET A 82 24.45 17.62 11.30
CA MET A 82 25.01 18.41 10.19
C MET A 82 26.52 18.60 10.33
N ASP A 83 27.02 18.86 11.54
CA ASP A 83 28.44 19.07 11.83
C ASP A 83 29.25 17.76 11.74
N ALA A 84 28.62 16.60 11.97
CA ALA A 84 29.28 15.30 11.90
C ALA A 84 29.63 14.86 10.47
N VAL A 85 29.02 15.48 9.46
CA VAL A 85 29.35 15.27 8.05
C VAL A 85 30.19 16.46 7.59
N ALA A 86 31.50 16.24 7.42
CA ALA A 86 32.36 17.30 6.89
C ALA A 86 31.86 17.75 5.51
N GLY A 87 31.65 19.07 5.38
CA GLY A 87 30.97 19.70 4.24
C GLY A 87 31.29 19.09 2.89
N GLY A 88 30.28 18.49 2.27
CA GLY A 88 30.26 18.28 0.83
C GLY A 88 29.85 19.58 0.15
N GLN A 89 30.56 19.97 -0.90
CA GLN A 89 29.90 20.78 -1.92
C GLN A 89 28.66 19.96 -2.36
N PRO A 90 27.47 20.55 -2.58
CA PRO A 90 26.49 19.90 -3.44
C PRO A 90 27.26 19.43 -4.67
N ALA A 91 27.01 18.22 -5.16
CA ALA A 91 27.57 17.85 -6.44
C ALA A 91 27.03 18.90 -7.43
N VAL A 92 27.83 19.93 -7.72
CA VAL A 92 27.63 20.77 -8.88
C VAL A 92 27.64 19.75 -9.99
N ALA A 93 26.49 19.60 -10.66
CA ALA A 93 26.38 18.75 -11.84
C ALA A 93 27.67 18.97 -12.62
N ALA A 94 28.42 17.89 -12.89
CA ALA A 94 29.69 17.96 -13.58
C ALA A 94 29.56 19.01 -14.68
N THR A 95 30.46 19.99 -14.71
CA THR A 95 30.48 21.05 -15.73
C THR A 95 30.11 20.40 -17.04
N ALA A 96 28.99 20.85 -17.64
CA ALA A 96 28.50 20.30 -18.88
C ALA A 96 29.69 20.24 -19.84
N VAL A 97 30.20 19.03 -20.08
CA VAL A 97 31.19 18.81 -21.11
C VAL A 97 30.50 19.33 -22.37
N PRO A 98 31.10 20.25 -23.14
CA PRO A 98 30.50 20.64 -24.41
C PRO A 98 30.59 19.41 -25.31
N TYR A 99 29.57 18.56 -25.24
CA TYR A 99 29.44 17.38 -26.06
C TYR A 99 29.06 17.86 -27.44
N GLY A 100 29.95 17.62 -28.40
CA GLY A 100 29.65 17.83 -29.80
C GLY A 100 28.44 17.00 -30.20
N GLY A 101 27.38 17.68 -30.63
CA GLY A 101 26.19 17.08 -31.23
C GLY A 101 25.24 16.43 -30.23
N ILE A 102 24.11 17.09 -29.97
CA ILE A 102 22.96 16.47 -29.30
C ILE A 102 22.49 15.31 -30.19
N VAL A 103 22.87 14.08 -29.87
CA VAL A 103 22.06 12.92 -30.24
C VAL A 103 21.02 12.82 -29.14
N GLY A 104 19.83 13.38 -29.38
CA GLY A 104 18.70 13.21 -28.47
C GLY A 104 18.42 11.72 -28.29
N ILE A 105 18.10 11.30 -27.07
CA ILE A 105 17.60 9.95 -26.84
C ILE A 105 16.28 9.78 -27.60
N SER A 106 16.13 8.68 -28.34
CA SER A 106 14.93 8.46 -29.16
C SER A 106 13.69 8.27 -28.29
N ALA A 107 12.54 8.69 -28.78
CA ALA A 107 11.27 8.40 -28.12
C ALA A 107 11.02 6.89 -28.07
N PRO A 108 10.39 6.37 -27.00
CA PRO A 108 9.86 5.02 -27.01
C PRO A 108 8.84 4.84 -28.12
N GLU A 109 8.90 3.71 -28.82
CA GLU A 109 7.94 3.37 -29.87
C GLU A 109 7.06 2.20 -29.45
N GLY A 110 5.91 2.05 -30.12
CA GLY A 110 5.03 0.91 -29.95
C GLY A 110 4.38 0.83 -28.55
N LEU A 111 4.17 1.99 -27.92
CA LEU A 111 3.39 2.07 -26.68
C LEU A 111 2.00 1.52 -26.97
N ARG A 112 1.56 0.57 -26.16
CA ARG A 112 0.25 -0.08 -26.28
C ARG A 112 -0.26 -0.53 -24.92
N THR A 113 -1.58 -0.68 -24.83
CA THR A 113 -2.22 -1.36 -23.70
C THR A 113 -1.99 -2.88 -23.80
N LYS A 114 -1.66 -3.48 -22.67
CA LYS A 114 -1.51 -4.94 -22.51
C LYS A 114 -2.69 -5.53 -21.73
N ALA A 115 -3.16 -4.83 -20.70
CA ALA A 115 -4.32 -5.20 -19.91
C ALA A 115 -4.98 -3.93 -19.36
N VAL A 116 -6.29 -3.99 -19.16
CA VAL A 116 -7.08 -2.92 -18.54
C VAL A 116 -7.93 -3.54 -17.45
N ASP A 117 -7.94 -2.89 -16.29
CA ASP A 117 -8.69 -3.24 -15.09
C ASP A 117 -9.56 -2.04 -14.67
N TYR A 118 -10.44 -2.20 -13.68
CA TYR A 118 -11.34 -1.15 -13.18
C TYR A 118 -10.58 0.09 -12.68
N THR A 119 -9.41 -0.10 -12.08
CA THR A 119 -8.62 1.01 -11.49
C THR A 119 -7.17 1.02 -11.93
N SER A 120 -6.83 0.26 -12.97
CA SER A 120 -5.47 0.22 -13.47
C SER A 120 -5.38 -0.14 -14.96
N VAL A 121 -4.25 0.22 -15.57
CA VAL A 121 -3.90 -0.18 -16.93
C VAL A 121 -2.46 -0.65 -16.95
N THR A 122 -2.23 -1.82 -17.55
CA THR A 122 -0.87 -2.28 -17.87
C THR A 122 -0.52 -1.84 -19.28
N ILE A 123 0.52 -1.04 -19.42
CA ILE A 123 1.06 -0.58 -20.70
C ILE A 123 2.46 -1.15 -20.93
N ASN A 124 2.84 -1.30 -22.19
CA ASN A 124 4.20 -1.66 -22.56
C ASN A 124 4.65 -0.99 -23.86
N TRP A 125 5.96 -0.84 -24.03
CA TRP A 125 6.60 -0.16 -25.15
C TRP A 125 7.90 -0.89 -25.56
N SER A 126 8.55 -0.44 -26.63
CA SER A 126 9.86 -0.94 -27.04
C SER A 126 10.98 -0.30 -26.22
N LEU A 127 11.96 -1.10 -25.78
CA LEU A 127 13.16 -0.57 -25.12
C LEU A 127 13.94 0.36 -26.07
N VAL A 128 14.32 1.52 -25.55
CA VAL A 128 15.17 2.51 -26.22
C VAL A 128 16.63 2.27 -25.85
N SER A 129 17.51 2.22 -26.84
CA SER A 129 18.96 2.10 -26.61
C SER A 129 19.46 3.30 -25.81
N ASN A 130 20.33 3.04 -24.83
CA ASN A 130 20.91 4.05 -23.92
C ASN A 130 19.90 4.72 -22.97
N ALA A 131 18.66 4.21 -22.87
CA ALA A 131 17.73 4.61 -21.82
C ALA A 131 18.09 3.96 -20.48
N THR A 132 18.33 4.78 -19.46
CA THR A 132 18.60 4.34 -18.09
C THR A 132 17.32 4.30 -17.24
N ALA A 133 16.29 5.02 -17.66
CA ALA A 133 14.99 5.14 -17.01
C ALA A 133 13.89 5.51 -18.01
N TYR A 134 12.63 5.48 -17.57
CA TYR A 134 11.48 5.96 -18.33
C TYR A 134 10.56 6.80 -17.43
N ALA A 135 9.97 7.84 -17.99
CA ALA A 135 8.90 8.61 -17.37
C ALA A 135 7.56 8.27 -18.03
N VAL A 136 6.54 7.98 -17.22
CA VAL A 136 5.16 7.75 -17.70
C VAL A 136 4.31 8.95 -17.34
N TYR A 137 3.58 9.44 -18.34
CA TYR A 137 2.65 10.55 -18.20
C TYR A 137 1.21 10.03 -18.32
N LEU A 138 0.38 10.40 -17.37
CA LEU A 138 -1.07 10.16 -17.36
C LEU A 138 -1.76 11.51 -17.51
N ASP A 139 -2.61 11.65 -18.53
CA ASP A 139 -3.34 12.89 -18.84
C ASP A 139 -2.41 14.13 -18.94
N GLY A 140 -1.21 13.93 -19.48
CA GLY A 140 -0.18 14.95 -19.63
C GLY A 140 0.64 15.27 -18.38
N VAL A 141 0.37 14.61 -17.24
CA VAL A 141 1.10 14.80 -15.98
C VAL A 141 2.05 13.62 -15.75
N LYS A 142 3.32 13.91 -15.42
CA LYS A 142 4.27 12.85 -15.08
C LYS A 142 3.84 12.15 -13.79
N THR A 143 3.55 10.86 -13.85
CA THR A 143 3.02 10.08 -12.73
C THR A 143 4.04 9.09 -12.20
N LEU A 144 4.90 8.53 -13.05
CA LEU A 144 5.88 7.53 -12.66
C LEU A 144 7.25 7.83 -13.26
N ASP A 145 8.30 7.65 -12.46
CA ASP A 145 9.67 7.49 -12.93
C ASP A 145 10.08 6.04 -12.67
N LEU A 146 10.51 5.35 -13.72
CA LEU A 146 10.78 3.92 -13.72
C LEU A 146 12.25 3.65 -14.03
N PRO A 147 12.85 2.57 -13.50
CA PRO A 147 14.14 2.10 -13.99
C PRO A 147 14.04 1.66 -15.47
N SER A 148 15.14 1.19 -16.06
CA SER A 148 15.13 0.68 -17.44
C SER A 148 14.24 -0.58 -17.57
N THR A 149 12.96 -0.35 -17.81
CA THR A 149 11.89 -1.33 -18.03
C THR A 149 11.11 -0.95 -19.29
N SER A 150 10.34 -1.89 -19.83
CA SER A 150 9.48 -1.68 -21.01
C SER A 150 7.99 -1.90 -20.72
N GLN A 151 7.63 -2.06 -19.44
CA GLN A 151 6.26 -2.34 -19.02
C GLN A 151 6.03 -1.79 -17.62
N VAL A 152 4.81 -1.29 -17.38
CA VAL A 152 4.33 -0.92 -16.05
C VAL A 152 2.81 -1.08 -15.95
N THR A 153 2.31 -1.22 -14.73
CA THR A 153 0.88 -1.05 -14.41
C THR A 153 0.69 0.30 -13.74
N VAL A 154 -0.07 1.20 -14.37
CA VAL A 154 -0.49 2.48 -13.80
C VAL A 154 -1.79 2.24 -13.03
N GLY A 155 -1.74 2.40 -11.70
CA GLY A 155 -2.89 2.22 -10.81
C GLY A 155 -3.56 3.55 -10.43
N MET A 156 -4.44 3.50 -9.43
CA MET A 156 -5.19 4.65 -8.91
C MET A 156 -6.02 5.39 -9.97
N LEU A 157 -6.45 4.68 -11.02
CA LEU A 157 -7.38 5.22 -12.00
C LEU A 157 -8.81 5.17 -11.45
N THR A 158 -9.63 6.14 -11.85
CA THR A 158 -11.05 6.13 -11.53
C THR A 158 -11.75 5.10 -12.44
N PRO A 159 -12.68 4.27 -11.93
CA PRO A 159 -13.47 3.40 -12.79
C PRO A 159 -14.39 4.17 -13.73
N GLY A 160 -14.55 3.68 -14.97
CA GLY A 160 -15.45 4.26 -15.97
C GLY A 160 -14.93 5.55 -16.62
N THR A 161 -13.64 5.87 -16.49
CA THR A 161 -13.04 7.08 -17.04
C THR A 161 -12.03 6.77 -18.14
N SER A 162 -11.87 7.70 -19.08
CA SER A 162 -10.86 7.62 -20.13
C SER A 162 -9.61 8.40 -19.73
N HIS A 163 -8.44 7.86 -20.05
CA HIS A 163 -7.14 8.42 -19.75
C HIS A 163 -6.18 8.32 -20.93
N ASP A 164 -5.33 9.32 -21.11
CA ASP A 164 -4.28 9.35 -22.12
C ASP A 164 -2.90 9.06 -21.50
N LEU A 165 -2.14 8.17 -22.12
CA LEU A 165 -0.82 7.76 -21.67
C LEU A 165 0.25 8.02 -22.72
N THR A 166 1.36 8.61 -22.30
CA THR A 166 2.61 8.67 -23.06
C THR A 166 3.79 8.24 -22.19
N VAL A 167 4.88 7.84 -22.85
CA VAL A 167 6.12 7.44 -22.18
C VAL A 167 7.29 8.18 -22.83
N LYS A 168 8.23 8.63 -22.01
CA LYS A 168 9.51 9.17 -22.45
C LYS A 168 10.66 8.31 -21.93
N ALA A 169 11.69 8.13 -22.74
CA ALA A 169 12.95 7.55 -22.30
C ALA A 169 13.81 8.63 -21.64
N ILE A 170 14.59 8.22 -20.63
CA ILE A 170 15.53 9.10 -19.91
C ILE A 170 16.94 8.55 -20.11
N SER A 171 17.86 9.43 -20.54
CA SER A 171 19.27 9.10 -20.73
C SER A 171 20.06 9.09 -19.41
N GLU A 172 21.31 8.63 -19.46
CA GLU A 172 22.26 8.76 -18.33
C GLU A 172 22.47 10.21 -17.87
N SER A 173 22.41 11.16 -18.80
CA SER A 173 22.50 12.60 -18.52
C SER A 173 21.19 13.23 -18.02
N LEU A 174 20.18 12.41 -17.69
CA LEU A 174 18.86 12.82 -17.19
C LEU A 174 18.07 13.68 -18.19
N VAL A 175 18.32 13.50 -19.49
CA VAL A 175 17.57 14.17 -20.55
C VAL A 175 16.44 13.26 -20.99
N GLU A 176 15.21 13.80 -21.03
CA GLU A 176 14.04 13.12 -21.56
C GLU A 176 14.01 13.16 -23.11
N SER A 177 13.51 12.09 -23.71
CA SER A 177 13.17 12.04 -25.13
C SER A 177 11.94 12.92 -25.45
N LEU A 178 11.55 12.96 -26.73
CA LEU A 178 10.18 13.28 -27.11
C LEU A 178 9.20 12.21 -26.58
N ASP A 179 7.91 12.53 -26.57
CA ASP A 179 6.86 11.57 -26.22
C ASP A 179 6.82 10.39 -27.21
N SER A 180 6.48 9.21 -26.69
CA SER A 180 6.03 8.09 -27.51
C SER A 180 4.75 8.43 -28.28
N ASN A 181 4.27 7.50 -29.10
CA ASN A 181 2.86 7.52 -29.50
C ASN A 181 1.96 7.53 -28.25
N ALA A 182 0.84 8.24 -28.31
CA ALA A 182 -0.16 8.25 -27.25
C ALA A 182 -1.03 7.00 -27.29
N VAL A 183 -1.53 6.59 -26.13
CA VAL A 183 -2.54 5.55 -25.99
C VAL A 183 -3.66 6.06 -25.10
N THR A 184 -4.87 6.09 -25.63
CA THR A 184 -6.10 6.37 -24.86
C THR A 184 -6.70 5.06 -24.38
N VAL A 185 -7.01 4.97 -23.09
CA VAL A 185 -7.64 3.80 -22.48
C VAL A 185 -8.85 4.22 -21.66
N ALA A 186 -9.93 3.44 -21.72
CA ALA A 186 -11.09 3.60 -20.84
C ALA A 186 -11.13 2.45 -19.82
N THR A 187 -11.13 2.78 -18.53
CA THR A 187 -11.37 1.78 -17.48
C THR A 187 -12.84 1.35 -17.50
N PRO A 188 -13.15 0.07 -17.21
CA PRO A 188 -14.54 -0.35 -17.04
C PRO A 188 -15.24 0.40 -15.90
N ALA A 189 -16.52 0.71 -16.07
CA ALA A 189 -17.33 1.25 -14.99
C ALA A 189 -17.72 0.16 -13.98
N LEU A 190 -17.74 0.50 -12.69
CA LEU A 190 -18.20 -0.43 -11.65
C LEU A 190 -19.70 -0.75 -11.82
N PRO A 191 -20.13 -2.03 -11.69
CA PRO A 191 -21.53 -2.40 -11.75
C PRO A 191 -22.35 -1.67 -10.68
N ASN A 192 -23.31 -0.85 -11.10
CA ASN A 192 -24.13 0.01 -10.21
C ASN A 192 -23.29 0.90 -9.27
N GLY A 193 -22.06 1.25 -9.65
CA GLY A 193 -21.14 2.04 -8.82
C GLY A 193 -20.58 1.29 -7.60
N ARG A 194 -20.66 -0.05 -7.56
CA ARG A 194 -20.20 -0.86 -6.42
C ARG A 194 -18.92 -1.62 -6.75
N SER A 195 -17.95 -1.56 -5.83
CA SER A 195 -16.68 -2.28 -5.93
C SER A 195 -16.73 -3.70 -5.36
N VAL A 196 -17.76 -4.03 -4.58
CA VAL A 196 -18.03 -5.39 -4.08
C VAL A 196 -19.41 -5.84 -4.57
N VAL A 197 -19.46 -6.96 -5.29
CA VAL A 197 -20.67 -7.47 -5.94
C VAL A 197 -20.75 -9.00 -5.81
N ASN A 198 -21.83 -9.61 -6.34
CA ASN A 198 -22.02 -11.07 -6.40
C ASN A 198 -21.82 -11.78 -5.06
N VAL A 199 -22.33 -11.14 -4.00
CA VAL A 199 -22.16 -11.62 -2.63
C VAL A 199 -23.14 -12.75 -2.35
N ASN A 200 -22.63 -13.87 -1.83
CA ASN A 200 -23.42 -15.06 -1.57
C ASN A 200 -22.92 -15.81 -0.33
N ALA A 201 -23.79 -16.63 0.26
CA ALA A 201 -23.45 -17.52 1.36
C ALA A 201 -24.13 -18.89 1.20
N THR A 202 -23.38 -19.96 1.43
CA THR A 202 -23.90 -21.34 1.56
C THR A 202 -23.55 -21.85 2.95
N VAL A 203 -24.55 -22.24 3.72
CA VAL A 203 -24.41 -22.41 5.16
C VAL A 203 -24.86 -23.81 5.59
N THR A 204 -24.14 -24.39 6.54
CA THR A 204 -24.48 -25.65 7.19
C THR A 204 -24.46 -25.46 8.71
N PHE A 205 -24.67 -26.53 9.47
CA PHE A 205 -24.64 -26.47 10.94
C PHE A 205 -23.27 -26.03 11.50
N ASN A 206 -22.17 -26.49 10.91
CA ASN A 206 -20.81 -26.27 11.43
C ASN A 206 -19.84 -25.56 10.46
N LEU A 207 -20.25 -25.33 9.21
CA LEU A 207 -19.41 -24.72 8.18
C LEU A 207 -20.25 -23.71 7.38
N SER A 208 -19.65 -22.58 7.06
CA SER A 208 -20.24 -21.58 6.17
C SER A 208 -19.25 -21.21 5.08
N ILE A 209 -19.72 -21.15 3.84
CA ILE A 209 -18.96 -20.71 2.69
C ILE A 209 -19.55 -19.39 2.23
N PHE A 210 -18.76 -18.32 2.32
CA PHE A 210 -19.12 -17.00 1.81
C PHE A 210 -18.33 -16.71 0.55
N SER A 211 -18.92 -15.95 -0.36
CA SER A 211 -18.23 -15.48 -1.56
C SER A 211 -18.63 -14.07 -1.93
N ALA A 212 -17.72 -13.35 -2.58
CA ALA A 212 -17.97 -12.03 -3.16
C ALA A 212 -16.96 -11.76 -4.28
N ASP A 213 -17.35 -10.95 -5.26
CA ASP A 213 -16.42 -10.38 -6.22
C ASP A 213 -15.96 -9.01 -5.72
N VAL A 214 -14.66 -8.81 -5.55
CA VAL A 214 -14.02 -7.55 -5.14
C VAL A 214 -13.25 -7.00 -6.33
N LEU A 215 -13.82 -5.98 -6.97
CA LEU A 215 -13.40 -5.46 -8.28
C LEU A 215 -12.29 -4.41 -8.20
N VAL A 216 -11.88 -4.03 -6.99
CA VAL A 216 -10.90 -2.97 -6.71
C VAL A 216 -9.88 -3.51 -5.71
N PRO A 217 -8.57 -3.22 -5.85
CA PRO A 217 -7.53 -3.81 -5.02
C PRO A 217 -7.43 -3.16 -3.64
N TYR A 218 -8.26 -3.59 -2.70
CA TYR A 218 -8.23 -3.11 -1.31
C TYR A 218 -7.11 -3.76 -0.49
N ALA A 219 -6.52 -2.98 0.44
CA ALA A 219 -5.52 -3.48 1.38
C ALA A 219 -6.12 -4.46 2.41
N PHE A 220 -7.38 -4.24 2.78
CA PHE A 220 -8.13 -5.10 3.69
C PHE A 220 -9.43 -5.54 3.03
N VAL A 221 -9.68 -6.85 3.02
CA VAL A 221 -10.99 -7.45 2.71
C VAL A 221 -11.37 -8.30 3.92
N ARG A 222 -12.35 -7.83 4.68
CA ARG A 222 -12.82 -8.48 5.91
C ARG A 222 -14.21 -9.04 5.71
N LEU A 223 -14.44 -10.22 6.26
CA LEU A 223 -15.78 -10.78 6.39
C LEU A 223 -16.21 -10.66 7.84
N TYR A 224 -17.35 -10.03 8.09
CA TYR A 224 -17.96 -9.97 9.41
C TYR A 224 -19.25 -10.76 9.46
N ILE A 225 -19.49 -11.42 10.58
CA ILE A 225 -20.66 -12.29 10.78
C ILE A 225 -21.29 -11.99 12.13
N GLN A 226 -22.61 -11.91 12.17
CA GLN A 226 -23.37 -11.76 13.40
C GLN A 226 -23.53 -13.10 14.14
N ALA A 227 -23.47 -13.08 15.48
CA ALA A 227 -23.79 -14.24 16.30
C ALA A 227 -25.29 -14.54 16.31
N GLN A 228 -25.65 -15.79 16.55
CA GLN A 228 -27.05 -16.23 16.54
C GLN A 228 -27.86 -15.75 17.75
N ASP A 229 -27.20 -15.48 18.88
CA ASP A 229 -27.79 -15.26 20.20
C ASP A 229 -27.97 -13.78 20.57
N GLY A 230 -27.64 -12.85 19.68
CA GLY A 230 -27.75 -11.41 19.95
C GLY A 230 -26.72 -10.88 20.97
N ALA A 231 -25.59 -11.58 21.16
CA ALA A 231 -24.49 -11.12 21.99
C ALA A 231 -23.97 -9.72 21.59
N ILE A 232 -23.46 -8.96 22.57
CA ILE A 232 -22.80 -7.67 22.33
C ILE A 232 -21.67 -7.86 21.31
N GLY A 233 -21.71 -7.10 20.21
CA GLY A 233 -20.76 -7.18 19.11
C GLY A 233 -20.03 -5.87 18.87
N TRP A 234 -19.09 -5.91 17.93
CA TRP A 234 -18.54 -4.70 17.33
C TRP A 234 -19.61 -4.08 16.42
N PRO A 235 -19.92 -2.79 16.55
CA PRO A 235 -20.96 -2.19 15.76
C PRO A 235 -20.36 -1.62 14.47
N ILE A 236 -20.65 -2.26 13.32
CA ILE A 236 -20.34 -1.69 12.00
C ILE A 236 -21.36 -0.58 11.74
N ASN A 237 -21.01 0.62 12.21
CA ASN A 237 -21.81 1.84 12.17
C ASN A 237 -21.50 2.69 10.95
N TYR A 238 -22.55 3.33 10.46
CA TYR A 238 -22.47 4.55 9.66
C TYR A 238 -22.90 5.79 10.47
N THR A 239 -23.71 5.60 11.53
CA THR A 239 -24.09 6.60 12.55
C THR A 239 -24.46 5.90 13.88
N PRO A 240 -24.47 6.57 15.06
CA PRO A 240 -24.73 5.93 16.36
C PRO A 240 -26.05 5.17 16.52
N THR A 241 -27.04 5.42 15.67
CA THR A 241 -28.37 4.80 15.72
C THR A 241 -28.63 3.83 14.57
N ASN A 242 -27.66 3.64 13.67
CA ASN A 242 -27.81 2.80 12.50
C ASN A 242 -26.55 1.98 12.23
N TYR A 243 -26.56 0.76 12.76
CA TYR A 243 -25.43 -0.15 12.75
C TYR A 243 -25.85 -1.60 12.78
N ILE A 244 -24.91 -2.44 12.36
CA ILE A 244 -25.02 -3.88 12.45
C ILE A 244 -24.03 -4.36 13.49
N MET A 245 -24.51 -5.14 14.45
CA MET A 245 -23.66 -5.81 15.43
C MET A 245 -23.07 -7.05 14.81
N VAL A 246 -21.74 -7.11 14.78
CA VAL A 246 -21.00 -8.29 14.32
C VAL A 246 -20.15 -8.83 15.45
N ASN A 247 -20.07 -10.15 15.54
CA ASN A 247 -19.42 -10.83 16.66
C ASN A 247 -18.19 -11.60 16.18
N TYR A 248 -18.12 -11.90 14.90
CA TYR A 248 -17.01 -12.59 14.27
C TYR A 248 -16.46 -11.76 13.13
N MET A 249 -15.14 -11.81 12.98
CA MET A 249 -14.41 -11.16 11.91
C MET A 249 -13.41 -12.15 11.33
N ILE A 250 -13.30 -12.19 10.01
CA ILE A 250 -12.22 -12.85 9.30
C ILE A 250 -11.36 -11.75 8.67
N GLU A 251 -10.08 -11.73 9.03
CA GLU A 251 -9.05 -10.89 8.42
C GLU A 251 -7.81 -11.75 8.12
N GLY A 252 -7.33 -11.71 6.88
CA GLY A 252 -6.44 -12.76 6.39
C GLY A 252 -7.08 -14.13 6.62
N THR A 253 -6.33 -15.15 7.04
CA THR A 253 -6.90 -16.47 7.36
C THR A 253 -7.45 -16.60 8.77
N THR A 254 -7.35 -15.57 9.61
CA THR A 254 -7.69 -15.71 11.03
C THR A 254 -9.15 -15.39 11.28
N LEU A 255 -9.83 -16.31 11.96
CA LEU A 255 -11.18 -16.10 12.50
C LEU A 255 -11.07 -15.55 13.92
N PHE A 256 -11.62 -14.37 14.13
CA PHE A 256 -11.68 -13.67 15.41
C PHE A 256 -13.08 -13.68 15.98
N MET A 257 -13.17 -13.65 17.31
CA MET A 257 -14.37 -13.34 18.07
C MET A 257 -14.18 -12.00 18.78
N TYR A 258 -15.22 -11.18 18.76
CA TYR A 258 -15.24 -9.90 19.45
C TYR A 258 -15.11 -10.09 20.96
N SER A 259 -14.28 -9.27 21.61
CA SER A 259 -14.01 -9.34 23.05
C SER A 259 -14.14 -7.98 23.75
N GLY A 260 -14.61 -6.95 23.05
CA GLY A 260 -14.81 -5.63 23.64
C GLY A 260 -15.97 -5.60 24.64
N THR A 261 -15.90 -4.67 25.58
CA THR A 261 -16.91 -4.50 26.63
C THR A 261 -17.76 -3.24 26.43
N ALA A 262 -18.93 -3.21 27.07
CA ALA A 262 -19.77 -2.03 27.17
C ALA A 262 -19.54 -1.31 28.52
N PRO A 263 -19.71 0.02 28.61
CA PRO A 263 -20.00 0.96 27.53
C PRO A 263 -18.74 1.34 26.74
N GLY A 264 -18.88 1.61 25.44
CA GLY A 264 -17.79 2.14 24.60
C GLY A 264 -17.30 1.20 23.48
N MET A 265 -17.61 -0.09 23.54
CA MET A 265 -17.40 -1.08 22.47
C MET A 265 -16.02 -0.91 21.81
N THR A 266 -14.95 -1.25 22.52
CA THR A 266 -13.57 -1.08 22.02
C THR A 266 -13.27 -2.03 20.87
N TRP A 267 -12.46 -1.59 19.90
CA TRP A 267 -11.95 -2.46 18.83
C TRP A 267 -11.05 -3.53 19.46
N SER A 268 -11.62 -4.71 19.74
CA SER A 268 -10.99 -5.75 20.54
C SER A 268 -11.45 -7.11 20.03
N TRP A 269 -10.49 -7.92 19.59
CA TRP A 269 -10.70 -9.15 18.87
C TRP A 269 -9.75 -10.22 19.39
N VAL A 270 -10.25 -11.43 19.62
CA VAL A 270 -9.47 -12.58 20.06
C VAL A 270 -9.50 -13.63 18.94
N PRO A 271 -8.35 -14.14 18.48
CA PRO A 271 -8.32 -15.22 17.50
C PRO A 271 -8.90 -16.49 18.13
N ILE A 272 -9.81 -17.15 17.42
CA ILE A 272 -10.49 -18.37 17.89
C ILE A 272 -10.31 -19.56 16.96
N ASP A 273 -10.04 -19.32 15.67
CA ASP A 273 -9.83 -20.38 14.67
C ASP A 273 -9.16 -19.81 13.39
N GLN A 274 -9.07 -20.61 12.33
CA GLN A 274 -8.66 -20.19 11.00
C GLN A 274 -9.75 -20.48 9.96
N ALA A 275 -9.99 -19.53 9.06
CA ALA A 275 -10.80 -19.71 7.85
C ALA A 275 -9.89 -19.94 6.64
N ALA A 276 -10.28 -20.85 5.74
CA ALA A 276 -9.60 -20.99 4.46
C ALA A 276 -10.11 -19.93 3.48
N ILE A 277 -9.19 -19.23 2.82
CA ILE A 277 -9.52 -18.23 1.80
C ILE A 277 -8.91 -18.64 0.47
N THR A 278 -9.71 -18.56 -0.58
CA THR A 278 -9.24 -18.67 -1.96
C THR A 278 -9.62 -17.42 -2.73
N ILE A 279 -8.68 -16.92 -3.54
CA ILE A 279 -8.88 -15.74 -4.39
C ILE A 279 -8.56 -16.17 -5.83
N ALA A 280 -9.54 -16.05 -6.73
CA ALA A 280 -9.40 -16.35 -8.15
C ALA A 280 -9.87 -15.14 -8.98
N GLY A 281 -8.91 -14.34 -9.47
CA GLY A 281 -9.24 -13.02 -10.05
C GLY A 281 -9.89 -12.13 -9.00
N TYR A 282 -11.09 -11.61 -9.29
CA TYR A 282 -11.88 -10.83 -8.32
C TYR A 282 -12.66 -11.69 -7.33
N HIS A 283 -12.77 -13.00 -7.54
CA HIS A 283 -13.66 -13.85 -6.76
C HIS A 283 -12.98 -14.30 -5.46
N TYR A 284 -13.52 -13.84 -4.33
CA TYR A 284 -13.13 -14.27 -3.00
C TYR A 284 -14.07 -15.37 -2.53
N THR A 285 -13.50 -16.40 -1.90
CA THR A 285 -14.26 -17.43 -1.20
C THR A 285 -13.67 -17.65 0.19
N TRP A 286 -14.50 -17.52 1.22
CA TRP A 286 -14.17 -17.83 2.61
C TRP A 286 -14.87 -19.10 3.04
N GLN A 287 -14.12 -20.13 3.42
CA GLN A 287 -14.64 -21.30 4.13
C GLN A 287 -14.37 -21.11 5.62
N VAL A 288 -15.43 -20.78 6.35
CA VAL A 288 -15.37 -20.46 7.78
C VAL A 288 -15.81 -21.70 8.57
N PRO A 289 -15.00 -22.22 9.52
CA PRO A 289 -15.30 -23.42 10.32
C PRO A 289 -16.36 -23.14 11.40
N MET A 290 -17.41 -22.40 11.04
CA MET A 290 -18.56 -22.14 11.85
C MET A 290 -19.81 -22.07 10.98
N GLY A 291 -20.94 -22.51 11.54
CA GLY A 291 -22.22 -22.53 10.84
C GLY A 291 -23.36 -21.98 11.69
N THR A 292 -24.57 -22.40 11.37
CA THR A 292 -25.81 -21.98 12.04
C THR A 292 -25.92 -22.44 13.50
N SER A 293 -24.93 -23.16 14.04
CA SER A 293 -24.81 -23.47 15.47
C SER A 293 -24.26 -22.32 16.31
N LYS A 294 -23.61 -21.33 15.68
CA LYS A 294 -22.92 -20.21 16.36
C LYS A 294 -23.26 -18.84 15.77
N ALA A 295 -23.55 -18.78 14.47
CA ALA A 295 -23.73 -17.52 13.75
C ALA A 295 -25.08 -17.45 13.03
N ASP A 296 -25.64 -16.25 12.94
CA ASP A 296 -26.69 -15.92 11.98
C ASP A 296 -26.03 -15.60 10.65
N THR A 297 -25.78 -16.63 9.86
CA THR A 297 -25.03 -16.55 8.61
C THR A 297 -25.82 -15.91 7.46
N SER A 298 -27.10 -15.59 7.69
CA SER A 298 -27.87 -14.69 6.83
C SER A 298 -27.50 -13.21 7.02
N LYS A 299 -26.77 -12.89 8.10
CA LYS A 299 -26.36 -11.56 8.51
C LYS A 299 -24.83 -11.46 8.52
N PHE A 300 -24.28 -11.16 7.37
CA PHE A 300 -22.84 -10.98 7.18
C PHE A 300 -22.53 -9.73 6.35
N ILE A 301 -21.30 -9.28 6.39
CA ILE A 301 -20.83 -8.10 5.66
C ILE A 301 -19.44 -8.40 5.11
N VAL A 302 -19.23 -8.19 3.81
CA VAL A 302 -17.87 -8.00 3.30
C VAL A 302 -17.55 -6.51 3.37
N GLN A 303 -16.48 -6.19 4.07
CA GLN A 303 -15.93 -4.84 4.18
C GLN A 303 -14.61 -4.79 3.44
N THR A 304 -14.38 -3.69 2.75
CA THR A 304 -13.12 -3.42 2.09
C THR A 304 -12.57 -2.03 2.46
N GLN A 305 -11.25 -1.91 2.60
CA GLN A 305 -10.58 -0.68 3.04
C GLN A 305 -9.17 -0.56 2.47
N GLY A 306 -8.69 0.68 2.31
CA GLY A 306 -7.26 0.98 2.12
C GLY A 306 -6.80 1.23 0.69
N TYR A 307 -7.74 1.45 -0.25
CA TYR A 307 -7.45 1.86 -1.62
C TYR A 307 -8.42 2.95 -2.10
N ASP A 308 -9.70 2.76 -1.81
CA ASP A 308 -10.80 3.72 -1.94
C ASP A 308 -11.36 4.01 -0.52
N PRO A 309 -12.21 5.03 -0.28
CA PRO A 309 -13.14 5.08 0.84
C PRO A 309 -13.64 3.71 1.29
N ALA A 310 -13.85 3.58 2.60
CA ALA A 310 -14.36 2.35 3.19
C ALA A 310 -15.68 1.95 2.50
N VAL A 311 -15.69 0.76 1.90
CA VAL A 311 -16.88 0.19 1.27
C VAL A 311 -17.32 -1.01 2.10
N ASN A 312 -18.61 -1.10 2.39
CA ASN A 312 -19.19 -2.35 2.85
C ASN A 312 -20.26 -2.77 1.84
N VAL A 313 -20.47 -4.07 1.72
CA VAL A 313 -21.49 -4.66 0.81
C VAL A 313 -22.87 -4.10 1.07
N PHE A 314 -23.21 -3.83 2.33
CA PHE A 314 -24.51 -3.32 2.74
C PHE A 314 -24.38 -1.90 3.27
N VAL A 315 -25.18 -1.00 2.69
CA VAL A 315 -25.45 0.32 3.27
C VAL A 315 -26.75 0.25 4.08
N PRO A 316 -26.84 0.96 5.21
CA PRO A 316 -28.08 1.07 5.93
C PRO A 316 -29.13 1.78 5.06
N CYS A 317 -30.32 1.20 4.96
CA CYS A 317 -31.42 1.78 4.19
C CYS A 317 -31.78 3.21 4.69
N PRO A 318 -32.24 4.10 3.79
CA PRO A 318 -32.55 5.48 4.17
C PRO A 318 -33.85 5.59 4.98
N VAL A 319 -33.74 6.27 6.13
CA VAL A 319 -34.73 7.19 6.76
C VAL A 319 -36.20 6.73 6.86
N ALA A 320 -36.46 5.66 7.60
CA ALA A 320 -37.57 5.55 8.56
C ALA A 320 -37.42 4.21 9.28
N GLY A 321 -37.08 4.26 10.57
CA GLY A 321 -36.70 3.10 11.36
C GLY A 321 -37.59 1.88 11.17
N GLY A 322 -36.97 0.71 11.05
CA GLY A 322 -37.67 -0.54 11.34
C GLY A 322 -38.04 -0.53 12.82
N LEU A 323 -39.33 -0.52 13.13
CA LEU A 323 -39.89 -0.61 14.49
C LEU A 323 -39.54 -1.93 15.21
N ASP A 324 -38.74 -2.80 14.61
CA ASP A 324 -38.33 -4.10 15.12
C ASP A 324 -36.85 -4.18 15.51
N GLY A 325 -36.06 -3.11 15.31
CA GLY A 325 -34.62 -3.12 15.61
C GLY A 325 -33.79 -4.02 14.68
N ASN A 326 -34.37 -4.54 13.60
CA ASN A 326 -33.71 -5.44 12.66
C ASN A 326 -33.22 -4.69 11.42
N GLY A 327 -32.25 -3.78 11.58
CA GLY A 327 -31.65 -2.98 10.50
C GLY A 327 -31.65 -3.73 9.17
N ARG A 328 -32.58 -3.37 8.27
CA ARG A 328 -32.76 -4.11 7.03
C ARG A 328 -31.61 -3.75 6.10
N TYR A 329 -30.95 -4.78 5.58
CA TYR A 329 -29.87 -4.68 4.61
C TYR A 329 -30.44 -4.17 3.28
N CYS A 330 -29.97 -3.03 2.79
CA CYS A 330 -30.25 -2.63 1.41
C CYS A 330 -29.19 -3.30 0.52
N GLY A 331 -29.64 -4.34 -0.20
CA GLY A 331 -28.89 -4.99 -1.27
C GLY A 331 -28.89 -4.21 -2.58
#